data_AF-I5C9H5-F1
#
_entry.id   AF-I5C9H5-F1
#
_cell.length_a   1.000
_cell.length_b   1.000
_cell.length_c   1.000
_cell.angle_alpha   90.00
_cell.angle_beta   90.00
_cell.angle_gamma   90.00
#
_symmetry.space_group_name_H-M   'P 1'
#
loop_
_entity.id
_entity.type
_entity.pdbx_description
1 polymer ?
#
loop_
_entity_poly.entity_id
_entity_poly.type
_entity_poly.pdbx_seq_one_letter_code
_entity_poly.pdbx_strand_id
1 'polypeptide(L)'
;MNLADEGFNMVANPTASVLDWMGAGWTRTNLDNSIYVWDPTLPGDTPGLGGAFRVTNGSTGDFDGRLAPFQGFWVKANASSPSLSVTNTAKTAAPANFIARQAFLGPERTDLSWFWKSEVLAWREVHACSSAPTA
;
A
#
# COMPACT_ATOMS: atom_id res chain seq x y z
N MET A 1 -21.42 -10.57 -16.55
CA MET A 1 -20.53 -9.81 -15.64
C MET A 1 -21.31 -8.64 -15.09
N ASN A 2 -20.97 -8.17 -13.90
CA ASN A 2 -21.62 -7.02 -13.28
C ASN A 2 -20.94 -5.74 -13.78
N LEU A 3 -21.69 -4.82 -14.41
CA LEU A 3 -21.13 -3.57 -14.92
C LEU A 3 -20.47 -2.72 -13.81
N ALA A 4 -20.85 -2.93 -12.55
CA ALA A 4 -20.22 -2.23 -11.42
C ALA A 4 -18.73 -2.62 -11.24
N ASP A 5 -18.34 -3.81 -11.69
CA ASP A 5 -17.00 -4.38 -11.44
C ASP A 5 -16.07 -4.26 -12.67
N GLU A 6 -16.57 -3.68 -13.76
CA GLU A 6 -15.83 -3.50 -15.01
C GLU A 6 -15.05 -2.16 -15.04
N GLY A 7 -14.03 -2.07 -15.90
CA GLY A 7 -13.33 -0.81 -16.19
C GLY A 7 -12.23 -0.40 -15.21
N PHE A 8 -11.95 -1.21 -14.18
CA PHE A 8 -10.82 -0.95 -13.27
C PHE A 8 -9.46 -1.16 -13.96
N ASN A 9 -8.57 -0.20 -13.79
CA ASN A 9 -7.21 -0.22 -14.30
C ASN A 9 -6.24 0.13 -13.16
N MET A 10 -5.16 -0.65 -13.04
CA MET A 10 -4.09 -0.37 -12.08
C MET A 10 -3.04 0.51 -12.75
N VAL A 11 -2.75 1.63 -12.10
CA VAL A 11 -1.75 2.62 -12.52
C VAL A 11 -0.79 2.85 -11.36
N ALA A 12 0.38 3.40 -11.64
CA ALA A 12 1.33 3.79 -10.60
C ALA A 12 1.84 5.20 -10.85
N ASN A 13 2.30 5.86 -9.79
CA ASN A 13 3.07 7.09 -9.91
C ASN A 13 4.44 6.78 -10.54
N PRO A 14 4.74 7.23 -11.77
CA PRO A 14 5.99 6.88 -12.44
C PRO A 14 7.19 7.71 -11.94
N THR A 15 7.00 8.59 -10.95
CA THR A 15 7.97 9.59 -10.54
C THR A 15 8.43 9.41 -9.10
N ALA A 16 9.59 9.98 -8.78
CA ALA A 16 10.12 10.08 -7.42
C ALA A 16 9.46 11.20 -6.59
N SER A 17 8.45 11.90 -7.13
CA SER A 17 7.74 12.99 -6.47
C SER A 17 6.34 12.56 -6.06
N VAL A 18 5.78 13.19 -5.02
CA VAL A 18 4.36 13.02 -4.69
C VAL A 18 3.52 13.63 -5.81
N LEU A 19 2.48 12.91 -6.24
CA LEU A 19 1.46 13.44 -7.14
C LEU A 19 0.20 13.80 -6.37
N ASP A 20 -0.37 14.96 -6.67
CA ASP A 20 -1.66 15.40 -6.16
C ASP A 20 -2.75 15.07 -7.17
N TRP A 21 -3.60 14.08 -6.86
CA TRP A 21 -4.72 13.72 -7.72
C TRP A 21 -5.83 14.79 -7.72
N MET A 22 -5.92 15.66 -6.71
CA MET A 22 -6.91 16.75 -6.73
C MET A 22 -6.36 18.03 -7.36
N GLY A 23 -5.05 18.06 -7.63
CA GLY A 23 -4.36 19.17 -8.25
C GLY A 23 -4.53 19.26 -9.77
N ALA A 24 -3.95 20.33 -10.33
CA ALA A 24 -3.85 20.54 -11.76
C ALA A 24 -2.84 19.59 -12.42
N GLY A 25 -2.79 19.56 -13.76
CA GLY A 25 -1.81 18.76 -14.51
C GLY A 25 -2.26 17.34 -14.83
N TRP A 26 -3.52 17.00 -14.59
CA TRP A 26 -4.13 15.76 -15.03
C TRP A 26 -5.11 16.00 -16.19
N THR A 27 -5.05 15.13 -17.18
CA THR A 27 -6.12 14.98 -18.17
C THR A 27 -6.81 13.65 -17.90
N ARG A 28 -8.11 13.71 -17.57
CA ARG A 28 -8.95 12.55 -17.27
C ARG A 28 -10.14 12.56 -18.22
N THR A 29 -10.18 11.61 -19.13
CA THR A 29 -11.30 11.47 -20.09
C THR A 29 -11.93 10.11 -19.90
N ASN A 30 -13.26 10.07 -19.72
CA ASN A 30 -14.03 8.83 -19.55
C ASN A 30 -13.54 7.96 -18.36
N LEU A 31 -13.15 8.64 -17.28
CA LEU A 31 -12.73 8.04 -16.01
C LEU A 31 -13.57 8.60 -14.88
N ASP A 32 -13.80 7.79 -13.86
CA ASP A 32 -14.30 8.29 -12.58
C ASP A 32 -13.24 9.19 -11.94
N ASN A 33 -13.68 10.21 -11.20
CA ASN A 33 -12.76 11.05 -10.45
C ASN A 33 -12.20 10.32 -9.22
N SER A 34 -12.83 9.23 -8.81
CA SER A 34 -12.44 8.43 -7.64
C SER A 34 -11.17 7.63 -7.91
N ILE A 35 -10.27 7.61 -6.93
CA ILE A 35 -9.10 6.73 -6.90
C ILE A 35 -9.11 5.85 -5.66
N TYR A 36 -8.46 4.69 -5.81
CA TYR A 36 -8.40 3.66 -4.78
C TYR A 36 -6.95 3.31 -4.51
N VAL A 37 -6.53 3.40 -3.24
CA VAL A 37 -5.16 3.07 -2.80
C VAL A 37 -5.26 1.98 -1.75
N TRP A 38 -4.52 0.89 -1.93
CA TRP A 38 -4.49 -0.18 -0.95
C TRP A 38 -3.77 0.26 0.33
N ASP A 39 -4.39 0.03 1.49
CA ASP A 39 -3.79 0.25 2.79
C ASP A 39 -3.86 -1.04 3.63
N PRO A 40 -2.71 -1.71 3.87
CA PRO A 40 -2.64 -2.94 4.67
C PRO A 40 -2.92 -2.73 6.17
N THR A 41 -2.95 -1.49 6.66
CA THR A 41 -3.16 -1.17 8.08
C THR A 41 -4.63 -1.06 8.46
N LEU A 42 -5.53 -1.00 7.48
CA LEU A 42 -6.98 -0.99 7.72
C LEU A 42 -7.47 -2.38 8.16
N PRO A 43 -8.53 -2.49 8.97
CA PRO A 43 -8.96 -3.76 9.55
C PRO A 43 -9.51 -4.80 8.55
N GLY A 44 -9.69 -4.42 7.28
CA GLY A 44 -10.24 -5.29 6.25
C GLY A 44 -11.67 -5.77 6.53
N ASP A 45 -12.20 -6.53 5.59
CA ASP A 45 -13.49 -7.22 5.63
C ASP A 45 -13.39 -8.64 6.19
N THR A 46 -12.19 -9.23 6.18
CA THR A 46 -11.94 -10.55 6.76
C THR A 46 -11.36 -10.44 8.18
N PRO A 47 -12.03 -10.99 9.21
CA PRO A 47 -11.53 -10.94 10.58
C PRO A 47 -10.12 -11.53 10.71
N GLY A 48 -9.20 -10.74 11.28
CA GLY A 48 -7.81 -11.15 11.48
C GLY A 48 -6.88 -10.96 10.27
N LEU A 49 -7.41 -10.52 9.12
CA LEU A 49 -6.61 -10.10 7.97
C LEU A 49 -6.77 -8.59 7.77
N GLY A 50 -5.67 -7.85 7.94
CA GLY A 50 -5.64 -6.42 7.64
C GLY A 50 -5.58 -6.17 6.14
N GLY A 51 -6.17 -5.06 5.71
CA GLY A 51 -6.11 -4.56 4.35
C GLY A 51 -7.45 -4.10 3.82
N ALA A 52 -7.53 -2.83 3.44
CA ALA A 52 -8.67 -2.31 2.68
C ALA A 52 -8.21 -1.20 1.73
N PHE A 53 -9.04 -0.88 0.74
CA PHE A 53 -8.80 0.29 -0.12
C PHE A 53 -9.27 1.56 0.57
N ARG A 54 -8.40 2.57 0.60
CA ARG A 54 -8.79 3.96 0.81
C ARG A 54 -9.34 4.53 -0.49
N VAL A 55 -10.44 5.26 -0.39
CA VAL A 55 -11.09 5.86 -1.57
C VAL A 55 -11.18 7.37 -1.40
N THR A 56 -10.99 8.11 -2.48
CA THR A 56 -11.27 9.55 -2.49
C THR A 56 -11.66 10.01 -3.88
N ASN A 57 -12.62 10.93 -3.93
CA ASN A 57 -13.03 11.64 -5.15
C ASN A 57 -12.76 13.15 -5.07
N GLY A 58 -12.05 13.61 -4.03
CA GLY A 58 -11.68 15.03 -3.82
C GLY A 58 -12.69 15.83 -3.02
N SER A 59 -13.90 15.31 -2.83
CA SER A 59 -14.93 15.91 -1.97
C SER A 59 -15.27 15.02 -0.78
N THR A 60 -15.30 13.71 -0.99
CA THR A 60 -15.57 12.68 0.00
C THR A 60 -14.50 11.59 -0.12
N GLY A 61 -13.95 11.16 1.02
CA GLY A 61 -12.94 10.10 1.01
C GLY A 61 -12.16 9.95 2.30
N ASP A 62 -11.31 8.94 2.31
CA ASP A 62 -10.49 8.50 3.45
C ASP A 62 -9.07 9.11 3.43
N PHE A 63 -8.76 9.90 2.40
CA PHE A 63 -7.49 10.61 2.22
C PHE A 63 -7.61 11.77 1.22
N ASP A 64 -6.55 12.58 1.16
CA ASP A 64 -6.45 13.84 0.42
C ASP A 64 -6.12 13.68 -1.08
N GLY A 65 -6.01 12.46 -1.59
CA GLY A 65 -5.66 12.21 -2.99
C GLY A 65 -4.16 12.29 -3.31
N ARG A 66 -3.30 12.32 -2.29
CA ARG A 66 -1.84 12.30 -2.51
C ARG A 66 -1.34 10.89 -2.78
N LEU A 67 -0.58 10.73 -3.87
CA LEU A 67 -0.01 9.48 -4.32
C LEU A 67 1.51 9.51 -4.07
N ALA A 68 2.00 8.58 -3.24
CA ALA A 68 3.42 8.48 -2.93
C ALA A 68 4.26 8.22 -4.19
N PRO A 69 5.56 8.55 -4.17
CA PRO A 69 6.50 8.09 -5.19
C PRO A 69 6.36 6.58 -5.43
N PHE A 70 6.18 6.18 -6.69
CA PHE A 70 6.03 4.77 -7.09
C PHE A 70 4.84 4.01 -6.48
N GLN A 71 3.89 4.69 -5.82
CA GLN A 71 2.69 4.07 -5.27
C GLN A 71 1.75 3.62 -6.40
N GLY A 72 1.26 2.38 -6.29
CA GLY A 72 0.18 1.85 -7.12
C GLY A 72 -1.19 2.31 -6.62
N PHE A 73 -2.08 2.61 -7.55
CA PHE A 73 -3.47 3.01 -7.29
C PHE A 73 -4.39 2.56 -8.44
N TRP A 74 -5.67 2.45 -8.17
CA TRP A 74 -6.67 2.06 -9.17
C TRP A 74 -7.49 3.26 -9.62
N VAL A 75 -7.82 3.24 -10.91
CA VAL A 75 -8.77 4.15 -11.55
C VAL A 75 -9.85 3.31 -12.24
N LYS A 76 -11.03 3.88 -12.45
CA LYS A 76 -12.11 3.21 -13.17
C LYS A 76 -12.48 3.99 -14.43
N ALA A 77 -12.49 3.31 -15.57
CA ALA A 77 -13.06 3.83 -16.80
C ALA A 77 -14.58 3.70 -16.79
N ASN A 78 -15.27 4.75 -17.21
CA ASN A 78 -16.74 4.82 -17.19
C ASN A 78 -17.37 4.98 -18.58
N ALA A 79 -16.56 5.18 -19.63
CA ALA A 79 -17.01 5.21 -21.02
C ALA A 79 -15.91 4.75 -22.00
N SER A 80 -16.27 4.64 -23.28
CA SER A 80 -15.36 4.21 -24.36
C SER A 80 -14.19 5.18 -24.57
N SER A 81 -13.04 4.66 -25.00
CA SER A 81 -11.82 5.46 -25.26
C SER A 81 -11.34 6.26 -24.03
N PRO A 82 -11.10 5.61 -22.88
CA PRO A 82 -10.56 6.30 -21.70
C PRO A 82 -9.13 6.78 -21.95
N SER A 83 -8.81 7.96 -21.42
CA SER A 83 -7.45 8.50 -21.44
C SER A 83 -7.09 9.12 -20.10
N LEU A 84 -5.88 8.79 -19.65
CA LEU A 84 -5.26 9.36 -18.47
C LEU A 84 -3.87 9.87 -18.86
N SER A 85 -3.59 11.15 -18.62
CA SER A 85 -2.25 11.69 -18.72
C SER A 85 -1.95 12.64 -17.59
N VAL A 86 -0.66 12.74 -17.26
CA VAL A 86 -0.15 13.55 -16.15
C VAL A 86 1.02 14.39 -16.62
N THR A 87 1.06 15.64 -16.18
CA THR A 87 2.19 16.56 -16.41
C THR A 87 2.90 16.85 -15.10
N ASN A 88 4.08 17.48 -15.17
CA ASN A 88 4.83 17.85 -13.97
C ASN A 88 4.08 18.80 -13.03
N THR A 89 3.03 19.49 -13.49
CA THR A 89 2.20 20.37 -12.66
C THR A 89 1.44 19.61 -11.56
N ALA A 90 1.21 18.31 -11.75
CA ALA A 90 0.58 17.46 -10.73
C ALA A 90 1.52 17.10 -9.57
N LYS A 91 2.82 17.42 -9.67
CA LYS A 91 3.78 17.15 -8.59
C LYS A 91 3.58 18.14 -7.46
N THR A 92 3.67 17.64 -6.23
CA THR A 92 3.59 18.46 -5.02
C THR A 92 4.73 18.14 -4.06
N ALA A 93 5.16 19.16 -3.32
CA ALA A 93 6.06 19.03 -2.18
C ALA A 93 5.29 18.96 -0.85
N ALA A 94 3.96 19.05 -0.89
CA ALA A 94 3.14 18.98 0.31
C ALA A 94 3.31 17.61 0.99
N PRO A 95 3.55 17.58 2.31
CA PRO A 95 3.76 16.33 3.02
C PRO A 95 2.46 15.51 3.04
N ALA A 96 2.59 14.19 2.98
CA ALA A 96 1.52 13.24 3.27
C ALA A 96 2.09 12.06 4.04
N ASN A 97 1.24 11.39 4.81
CA ASN A 97 1.61 10.14 5.47
C ASN A 97 1.43 9.00 4.47
N PHE A 98 2.54 8.43 4.00
CA PHE A 98 2.51 7.29 3.08
C PHE A 98 2.77 5.99 3.82
N ILE A 99 2.02 4.95 3.45
CA ILE A 99 2.24 3.61 3.94
C ILE A 99 3.39 3.00 3.14
N ALA A 100 4.53 2.83 3.78
CA ALA A 100 5.65 2.05 3.26
C ALA A 100 5.80 0.77 4.08
N ARG A 101 6.60 -0.18 3.59
CA ARG A 101 7.06 -1.28 4.43
C ARG A 101 7.75 -0.67 5.64
N GLN A 102 7.13 -0.78 6.81
CA GLN A 102 7.78 -0.40 8.06
C GLN A 102 9.00 -1.31 8.20
N ALA A 103 10.18 -0.71 8.44
CA ALA A 103 11.28 -1.47 8.98
C ALA A 103 10.76 -2.13 10.26
N PHE A 104 10.93 -3.44 10.39
CA PHE A 104 10.54 -4.13 11.60
C PHE A 104 11.30 -3.52 12.77
N LEU A 105 10.61 -2.74 13.60
CA LEU A 105 11.13 -2.16 14.85
C LEU A 105 10.92 -3.13 16.04
N GLY A 106 10.91 -4.44 15.79
CA GLY A 106 11.25 -5.37 16.88
C GLY A 106 12.67 -5.07 17.37
N PRO A 107 13.13 -5.69 18.49
CA PRO A 107 14.53 -5.52 18.90
C PRO A 107 15.36 -5.77 17.66
N GLU A 108 16.09 -4.73 17.26
CA GLU A 108 16.91 -4.75 16.06
C GLU A 108 17.63 -6.11 16.10
N ARG A 109 17.30 -7.00 15.17
CA ARG A 109 18.02 -8.25 15.04
C ARG A 109 19.40 -7.82 14.55
N THR A 110 20.25 -7.47 15.52
CA THR A 110 21.65 -7.14 15.36
C THR A 110 22.45 -8.37 14.93
N ASP A 111 21.80 -9.52 14.76
CA ASP A 111 22.32 -10.68 14.04
C ASP A 111 22.10 -10.56 12.52
N LEU A 112 22.61 -9.48 11.90
CA LEU A 112 22.98 -9.54 10.49
C LEU A 112 24.20 -10.46 10.30
N SER A 113 24.08 -11.71 10.72
CA SER A 113 24.95 -12.78 10.26
C SER A 113 24.44 -13.19 8.89
N TRP A 114 25.23 -12.85 7.88
CA TRP A 114 25.07 -13.34 6.52
C TRP A 114 24.90 -14.86 6.60
N PHE A 115 23.71 -15.37 6.30
CA PHE A 115 23.48 -16.80 6.16
C PHE A 115 24.22 -17.28 4.91
N TRP A 116 25.52 -17.54 5.04
CA TRP A 116 26.21 -18.45 4.14
C TRP A 116 25.64 -19.84 4.42
N LYS A 117 24.94 -20.37 3.43
CA LYS A 117 24.30 -21.68 3.51
C LYS A 117 25.40 -22.76 3.46
N SER A 118 25.90 -23.19 4.61
CA SER A 118 26.62 -24.46 4.71
C SER A 118 26.48 -25.06 6.10
N GLU A 119 25.80 -26.21 6.11
CA GLU A 119 25.92 -27.34 7.05
C GLU A 119 25.00 -27.40 8.28
N VAL A 120 24.11 -28.41 8.18
CA VAL A 120 23.51 -29.25 9.21
C VAL A 120 22.35 -28.68 10.03
N LEU A 121 21.17 -29.21 9.73
CA LEU A 121 19.93 -29.08 10.49
C LEU A 121 20.05 -29.87 11.80
N ALA A 122 20.23 -29.18 12.93
CA ALA A 122 19.97 -29.77 14.24
C ALA A 122 18.88 -28.94 14.94
N TRP A 123 17.66 -29.43 14.87
CA TRP A 123 16.57 -29.02 15.75
C TRP A 123 17.00 -29.26 17.19
N ARG A 124 17.07 -28.23 18.03
CA ARG A 124 17.14 -28.41 19.48
C ARG A 124 15.91 -27.79 20.10
N GLU A 125 14.92 -28.64 20.42
CA GLU A 125 13.85 -28.29 21.34
C GLU A 125 14.47 -27.91 22.69
N VAL A 126 14.16 -26.71 23.18
CA VAL A 126 14.44 -26.36 24.58
C VAL A 126 13.29 -26.94 25.40
N HIS A 127 13.48 -28.14 25.94
CA HIS A 127 12.62 -28.66 26.99
C HIS A 127 12.90 -27.85 28.26
N ALA A 128 11.92 -27.05 28.68
CA ALA A 128 11.94 -26.42 29.99
C ALA A 128 11.74 -27.50 31.07
N CYS A 129 12.79 -27.80 31.83
CA CYS A 129 12.68 -28.64 33.02
C CYS A 129 12.28 -27.73 34.20
N SER A 130 11.02 -27.79 34.62
CA SER A 130 10.58 -27.22 35.89
C SER A 130 10.50 -28.31 36.95
N SER A 131 11.33 -28.23 37.99
CA SER A 131 11.10 -28.96 39.24
C SER A 131 10.87 -27.96 40.37
N ALA A 132 9.67 -28.00 40.95
CA ALA A 132 9.27 -27.26 42.14
C ALA A 132 10.00 -27.77 43.41
N PRO A 133 10.16 -26.94 44.45
CA PRO A 133 10.83 -27.34 45.70
C PRO A 133 9.92 -28.26 46.54
N THR A 134 10.48 -29.35 47.07
CA THR A 134 9.85 -30.18 48.10
C THR A 134 9.77 -29.46 49.44
N ALA A 135 8.68 -29.73 50.16
CA ALA A 135 8.28 -29.19 51.45
C ALA A 135 9.27 -29.41 52.60
#